data_AF-A0A6B0BR59-F1
#
_entry.id   AF-A0A6B0BR59-F1
#
_cell.length_a   1.000
_cell.length_b   1.000
_cell.length_c   1.000
_cell.angle_alpha   90.00
_cell.angle_beta   90.00
_cell.angle_gamma   90.00
#
_symmetry.space_group_name_H-M   'P 1'
#
loop_
_entity.id
_entity.type
_entity.pdbx_description
1 polymer ?
#
loop_
_entity_poly.entity_id
_entity_poly.type
_entity_poly.pdbx_seq_one_letter_code
_entity_poly.pdbx_strand_id
1 'polypeptide(L)'
;GYSSNTLMLLSKLSHKYNIKLMDVRQVSSFKLGDSSFLFFDSFIPNSRDKNEYSIITMITYQNKKVLLMGDASKNNEYLLLKKYNLPEIDILKVGHHGSKTSSSKEFIEMIKPKISLISSGKNNMYHLPNIEVVKRLQRIRSRIYNSQQNGQVTIDLDDNLKVDSNSYRNASGL
;
A
#
# COMPACT_ATOMS: atom_id res chain seq x y z
N GLY A 1 0.52 19.67 5.54
CA GLY A 1 1.46 18.85 6.34
C GLY A 1 1.60 19.43 7.72
N TYR A 2 2.35 18.79 8.60
CA TYR A 2 2.69 19.34 9.92
C TYR A 2 3.53 20.63 9.78
N SER A 3 3.41 21.55 10.75
CA SER A 3 4.22 22.77 10.76
C SER A 3 5.69 22.47 11.07
N SER A 4 6.60 23.34 10.62
CA SER A 4 8.04 23.23 10.94
C SER A 4 8.30 23.13 12.46
N ASN A 5 7.51 23.86 13.25
CA ASN A 5 7.58 23.80 14.72
C ASN A 5 7.22 22.42 15.27
N THR A 6 6.21 21.77 14.70
CA THR A 6 5.80 20.41 15.09
C THR A 6 6.89 19.40 14.75
N LEU A 7 7.47 19.49 13.55
CA LEU A 7 8.57 18.59 13.13
C LEU A 7 9.81 18.78 14.00
N MET A 8 10.14 20.02 14.37
CA MET A 8 11.24 20.31 15.28
C MET A 8 10.99 19.76 16.68
N LEU A 9 9.76 19.86 17.21
CA LEU A 9 9.38 19.28 18.49
C LEU A 9 9.50 17.74 18.45
N LEU A 10 9.01 17.10 17.39
CA LEU A 10 9.13 15.65 17.20
C LEU A 10 10.60 15.21 17.17
N SER A 11 11.47 15.94 16.48
CA SER A 11 12.91 15.67 16.45
C SER A 11 13.55 15.78 17.82
N LYS A 12 13.20 16.82 18.60
CA LYS A 12 13.67 17.01 19.98
C LYS A 12 13.20 15.89 20.92
N LEU A 13 11.93 15.50 20.83
CA LEU A 13 11.37 14.40 21.64
C LEU A 13 12.03 13.07 21.27
N SER A 14 12.26 12.83 19.98
CA SER A 14 12.93 11.61 19.51
C SER A 14 14.34 11.48 20.09
N HIS A 15 15.12 12.58 20.09
CA HIS A 15 16.42 12.61 20.76
C HIS A 15 16.31 12.38 22.27
N LYS A 16 15.37 13.06 22.95
CA LYS A 16 15.17 12.94 24.41
C LYS A 16 14.86 11.51 24.83
N TYR A 17 14.07 10.77 24.05
CA TYR A 17 13.63 9.41 24.36
C TYR A 17 14.43 8.32 23.64
N ASN A 18 15.55 8.66 23.01
CA ASN A 18 16.39 7.73 22.25
C ASN A 18 15.61 6.94 21.17
N ILE A 19 14.64 7.60 20.53
CA ILE A 19 13.86 7.05 19.42
C ILE A 19 14.56 7.45 18.12
N LYS A 20 14.93 6.46 17.31
CA LYS A 20 15.50 6.70 15.98
C LYS A 20 14.41 7.17 15.02
N LEU A 21 14.44 8.46 14.68
CA LEU A 21 13.58 9.03 13.64
C LEU A 21 14.25 8.86 12.27
N MET A 22 13.55 8.25 11.32
CA MET A 22 14.00 8.11 9.94
C MET A 22 13.20 9.02 9.02
N ASP A 23 13.90 9.89 8.31
CA ASP A 23 13.33 10.69 7.24
C ASP A 23 13.48 9.93 5.92
N VAL A 24 12.35 9.49 5.34
CA VAL A 24 12.33 8.74 4.07
C VAL A 24 12.86 9.54 2.88
N ARG A 25 13.02 10.87 3.02
CA ARG A 25 13.70 11.70 2.02
C ARG A 25 15.22 11.50 2.02
N GLN A 26 15.76 11.00 3.12
CA GLN A 26 17.19 10.79 3.35
C GLN A 26 17.56 9.31 3.38
N VAL A 27 16.57 8.43 3.58
CA VAL A 27 16.75 6.99 3.65
C VAL A 27 15.95 6.35 2.53
N SER A 28 16.65 5.78 1.54
CA SER A 28 16.03 5.05 0.44
C SER A 28 15.68 3.61 0.81
N SER A 29 16.41 3.01 1.76
CA SER A 29 16.14 1.65 2.22
C SER A 29 16.68 1.37 3.60
N PHE A 30 16.16 0.34 4.25
CA PHE A 30 16.75 -0.26 5.44
C PHE A 30 16.49 -1.78 5.49
N LYS A 31 17.23 -2.48 6.36
CA LYS A 31 17.02 -3.90 6.64
C LYS A 31 16.52 -4.10 8.06
N LEU A 32 15.67 -5.10 8.25
CA LEU A 32 15.20 -5.56 9.56
C LEU A 32 15.07 -7.08 9.52
N GLY A 33 15.95 -7.78 10.23
CA GLY A 33 16.11 -9.23 10.08
C GLY A 33 16.37 -9.61 8.62
N ASP A 34 15.64 -10.60 8.12
CA ASP A 34 15.75 -11.07 6.73
C ASP A 34 14.91 -10.25 5.74
N SER A 35 14.27 -9.17 6.21
CA SER A 35 13.49 -8.27 5.36
C SER A 35 14.31 -7.06 4.92
N SER A 36 14.15 -6.67 3.67
CA SER A 36 14.59 -5.36 3.16
C SER A 36 13.39 -4.49 2.80
N PHE A 37 13.49 -3.21 3.14
CA PHE A 37 12.48 -2.20 2.91
C PHE A 37 13.06 -1.17 1.96
N LEU A 38 12.45 -0.99 0.80
CA LEU A 38 12.78 0.02 -0.19
C LEU A 38 11.68 1.07 -0.21
N PHE A 39 12.04 2.33 -0.03
CA PHE A 39 11.14 3.48 -0.17
C PHE A 39 11.29 4.07 -1.57
N PHE A 40 10.18 4.23 -2.28
CA PHE A 40 10.21 4.86 -3.59
C PHE A 40 10.09 6.38 -3.49
N ASP A 41 10.90 7.09 -4.27
CA ASP A 41 10.77 8.53 -4.47
C ASP A 41 9.63 8.82 -5.47
N SER A 42 8.40 8.58 -5.02
CA SER A 42 7.17 8.81 -5.78
C SER A 42 6.35 9.99 -5.24
N PHE A 43 6.92 10.76 -4.32
CA PHE A 43 6.31 11.96 -3.75
C PHE A 43 6.15 13.04 -4.82
N ILE A 44 5.02 13.76 -4.80
CA ILE A 44 4.74 14.89 -5.68
C ILE A 44 4.85 16.21 -4.89
N PRO A 45 5.95 16.99 -5.07
CA PRO A 45 6.13 18.27 -4.41
C PRO A 45 4.97 19.24 -4.65
N ASN A 46 4.55 19.92 -3.59
CA ASN A 46 3.51 20.96 -3.63
C ASN A 46 2.13 20.50 -4.17
N SER A 47 1.85 19.19 -4.15
CA SER A 47 0.53 18.71 -4.51
C SER A 47 -0.55 19.25 -3.56
N ARG A 48 -1.72 19.58 -4.13
CA ARG A 48 -2.91 19.90 -3.33
C ARG A 48 -3.59 18.65 -2.77
N ASP A 49 -3.26 17.47 -3.31
CA ASP A 49 -3.75 16.20 -2.82
C ASP A 49 -2.77 15.59 -1.81
N LYS A 50 -3.21 15.47 -0.55
CA LYS A 50 -2.42 14.88 0.54
C LYS A 50 -2.06 13.42 0.28
N ASN A 51 -2.85 12.71 -0.52
CA ASN A 51 -2.61 11.32 -0.88
C ASN A 51 -1.31 11.16 -1.69
N GLU A 52 -0.92 12.19 -2.43
CA GLU A 52 0.30 12.19 -3.25
C GLU A 52 1.59 12.34 -2.45
N TYR A 53 1.46 12.47 -1.13
CA TYR A 53 2.53 12.39 -0.14
C TYR A 53 2.67 10.97 0.46
N SER A 54 1.94 9.97 -0.06
CA SER A 54 2.03 8.59 0.43
C SER A 54 3.45 8.04 0.28
N ILE A 55 3.92 7.38 1.35
CA ILE A 55 5.22 6.69 1.37
C ILE A 55 5.00 5.30 0.77
N ILE A 56 5.38 5.14 -0.49
CA ILE A 56 5.28 3.86 -1.18
C ILE A 56 6.49 3.00 -0.80
N THR A 57 6.22 1.79 -0.31
CA THR A 57 7.25 0.92 0.26
C THR A 57 7.16 -0.47 -0.37
N MET A 58 8.28 -0.96 -0.90
CA MET A 58 8.43 -2.39 -1.24
C MET A 58 9.16 -3.09 -0.11
N ILE A 59 8.55 -4.13 0.43
CA ILE A 59 9.14 -5.05 1.39
C ILE A 59 9.52 -6.31 0.62
N THR A 60 10.78 -6.73 0.75
CA THR A 60 11.23 -8.03 0.25
C THR A 60 11.62 -8.88 1.43
N TYR A 61 10.95 -10.02 1.58
CA TYR A 61 11.26 -11.05 2.57
C TYR A 61 11.50 -12.36 1.82
N GLN A 62 12.69 -12.93 1.98
CA GLN A 62 13.17 -14.05 1.13
C GLN A 62 12.98 -13.72 -0.37
N ASN A 63 12.14 -14.46 -1.09
CA ASN A 63 11.81 -14.20 -2.50
C ASN A 63 10.45 -13.54 -2.73
N LYS A 64 9.75 -13.14 -1.65
CA LYS A 64 8.41 -12.53 -1.71
C LYS A 64 8.51 -11.02 -1.73
N LYS A 65 7.77 -10.38 -2.63
CA LYS A 65 7.67 -8.91 -2.74
C LYS A 65 6.29 -8.42 -2.34
N VAL A 66 6.25 -7.55 -1.33
CA VAL A 66 5.04 -6.87 -0.86
C VAL A 66 5.14 -5.39 -1.20
N LEU A 67 4.17 -4.86 -1.93
CA LEU A 67 4.11 -3.44 -2.26
C LEU A 67 3.01 -2.75 -1.47
N LEU A 68 3.38 -1.78 -0.65
CA LEU A 68 2.48 -0.98 0.16
C LEU A 68 2.33 0.41 -0.47
N MET A 69 1.14 0.69 -1.00
CA MET A 69 0.88 1.94 -1.74
C MET A 69 0.42 3.11 -0.85
N GLY A 70 0.10 2.87 0.44
CA GLY A 70 -0.58 3.89 1.24
C GLY A 70 -1.88 4.32 0.54
N ASP A 71 -2.08 5.63 0.42
CA ASP A 71 -3.21 6.21 -0.29
C ASP A 71 -2.83 6.81 -1.66
N ALA A 72 -1.68 6.39 -2.20
CA ALA A 72 -1.12 6.88 -3.46
C ALA A 72 -2.15 6.90 -4.60
N SER A 73 -2.09 7.97 -5.40
CA SER A 73 -2.93 8.18 -6.58
C SER A 73 -2.29 7.60 -7.84
N LYS A 74 -3.04 7.62 -8.95
CA LYS A 74 -2.51 7.30 -10.29
C LYS A 74 -1.32 8.18 -10.69
N ASN A 75 -1.20 9.39 -10.15
CA ASN A 75 -0.05 10.26 -10.44
C ASN A 75 1.22 9.70 -9.79
N ASN A 76 1.13 9.19 -8.57
CA ASN A 76 2.26 8.49 -7.94
C ASN A 76 2.62 7.22 -8.70
N GLU A 77 1.63 6.45 -9.14
CA GLU A 77 1.83 5.23 -9.94
C GLU A 77 2.56 5.53 -11.25
N TYR A 78 2.16 6.59 -11.95
CA TYR A 78 2.85 7.04 -13.16
C TYR A 78 4.32 7.40 -12.88
N LEU A 79 4.60 8.10 -11.78
CA LEU A 79 5.97 8.40 -11.38
C LEU A 79 6.78 7.14 -11.07
N LEU A 80 6.17 6.14 -10.43
CA LEU A 80 6.84 4.86 -10.18
C LEU A 80 7.23 4.18 -11.50
N LEU A 81 6.29 4.05 -12.43
CA LEU A 81 6.53 3.42 -13.74
C LEU A 81 7.58 4.18 -14.56
N LYS A 82 7.63 5.51 -14.43
CA LYS A 82 8.61 6.34 -15.12
C LYS A 82 10.01 6.24 -14.53
N LYS A 83 10.13 6.17 -13.19
CA LYS A 83 11.41 6.21 -12.48
C LYS A 83 12.03 4.83 -12.26
N TYR A 84 11.23 3.78 -12.23
CA TYR A 84 11.67 2.45 -11.80
C TYR A 84 11.18 1.36 -12.74
N ASN A 85 12.05 0.38 -12.97
CA ASN A 85 11.65 -0.89 -13.58
C ASN A 85 11.05 -1.79 -12.49
N LEU A 86 9.73 -1.68 -12.26
CA LEU A 86 9.05 -2.41 -11.20
C LEU A 86 8.99 -3.92 -11.53
N PRO A 87 9.28 -4.80 -10.56
CA PRO A 87 9.11 -6.25 -10.74
C PRO A 87 7.64 -6.65 -10.62
N GLU A 88 7.34 -7.92 -10.95
CA GLU A 88 6.11 -8.54 -10.49
C GLU A 88 6.07 -8.61 -8.95
N ILE A 89 4.87 -8.40 -8.41
CA ILE A 89 4.60 -8.27 -6.98
C ILE A 89 3.78 -9.47 -6.50
N ASP A 90 4.14 -10.04 -5.35
CA ASP A 90 3.39 -11.15 -4.77
C ASP A 90 2.14 -10.65 -4.04
N ILE A 91 2.30 -9.58 -3.24
CA ILE A 91 1.20 -8.99 -2.47
C ILE A 91 1.18 -7.48 -2.68
N LEU A 92 0.04 -6.96 -3.15
CA LEU A 92 -0.21 -5.52 -3.24
C LEU A 92 -1.18 -5.10 -2.14
N LYS A 93 -0.79 -4.19 -1.25
CA LYS A 93 -1.77 -3.36 -0.52
C LYS A 93 -2.21 -2.25 -1.45
N VAL A 94 -3.45 -2.35 -1.90
CA VAL A 94 -4.03 -1.45 -2.91
C VAL A 94 -4.05 -0.01 -2.39
N GLY A 95 -3.70 0.92 -3.29
CA GLY A 95 -3.71 2.35 -3.01
C GLY A 95 -5.11 2.84 -2.68
N HIS A 96 -5.20 3.79 -1.75
CA HIS A 96 -6.39 4.61 -1.50
C HIS A 96 -7.67 3.78 -1.33
N HIS A 97 -7.58 2.69 -0.55
CA HIS A 97 -8.72 1.80 -0.29
C HIS A 97 -9.41 1.23 -1.56
N GLY A 98 -8.74 1.24 -2.71
CA GLY A 98 -9.30 0.86 -4.01
C GLY A 98 -10.16 1.94 -4.67
N SER A 99 -9.92 3.22 -4.41
CA SER A 99 -10.56 4.33 -5.11
C SER A 99 -10.23 4.35 -6.61
N LYS A 100 -11.17 4.86 -7.42
CA LYS A 100 -10.99 5.08 -8.87
C LYS A 100 -9.83 6.00 -9.22
N THR A 101 -9.34 6.80 -8.25
CA THR A 101 -8.18 7.69 -8.36
C THR A 101 -6.84 6.97 -8.15
N SER A 102 -6.88 5.66 -7.91
CA SER A 102 -5.71 4.77 -7.78
C SER A 102 -5.88 3.54 -8.69
N SER A 103 -4.88 2.66 -8.69
CA SER A 103 -4.81 1.40 -9.40
C SER A 103 -5.14 1.57 -10.89
N SER A 104 -4.35 2.41 -11.56
CA SER A 104 -4.38 2.56 -13.02
C SER A 104 -4.15 1.23 -13.71
N LYS A 105 -4.65 1.11 -14.95
CA LYS A 105 -4.55 -0.12 -15.71
C LYS A 105 -3.09 -0.47 -15.97
N GLU A 106 -2.33 0.53 -16.40
CA GLU A 106 -0.91 0.44 -16.77
C GLU A 106 -0.07 -0.03 -15.58
N PHE A 107 -0.33 0.51 -14.40
CA PHE A 107 0.36 0.10 -13.17
C PHE A 107 0.06 -1.36 -12.81
N ILE A 108 -1.23 -1.73 -12.75
CA ILE A 108 -1.65 -3.08 -12.36
C ILE A 108 -1.18 -4.13 -13.37
N GLU A 109 -1.18 -3.81 -14.66
CA GLU A 109 -0.67 -4.69 -15.72
C GLU A 109 0.85 -4.81 -15.71
N MET A 110 1.58 -3.81 -15.23
CA MET A 110 3.03 -3.87 -15.03
C MET A 110 3.41 -4.77 -13.85
N ILE A 111 2.81 -4.54 -12.67
CA ILE A 111 3.23 -5.21 -11.43
C ILE A 111 2.55 -6.56 -11.18
N LYS A 112 1.46 -6.86 -11.90
CA LYS A 112 0.72 -8.15 -11.90
C LYS A 112 0.63 -8.83 -10.52
N PRO A 113 -0.02 -8.20 -9.53
CA PRO A 113 -0.03 -8.72 -8.17
C PRO A 113 -0.73 -10.08 -8.07
N LYS A 114 -0.10 -11.08 -7.43
CA LYS A 114 -0.73 -12.39 -7.17
C LYS A 114 -1.88 -12.28 -6.16
N ILE A 115 -1.69 -11.48 -5.12
CA ILE A 115 -2.68 -11.17 -4.09
C ILE A 115 -2.85 -9.65 -3.99
N SER A 116 -4.08 -9.17 -3.93
CA SER A 116 -4.40 -7.76 -3.71
C SER A 116 -5.25 -7.58 -2.46
N LEU A 117 -4.72 -6.83 -1.51
CA LEU A 117 -5.36 -6.48 -0.24
C LEU A 117 -5.99 -5.09 -0.34
N ILE A 118 -7.30 -5.04 -0.17
CA ILE A 118 -8.09 -3.82 -0.14
C ILE A 118 -8.54 -3.59 1.30
N SER A 119 -7.99 -2.56 1.94
CA SER A 119 -8.50 -2.09 3.22
C SER A 119 -9.66 -1.11 2.94
N SER A 120 -10.89 -1.49 3.26
CA SER A 120 -12.07 -0.62 3.17
C SER A 120 -13.12 -1.01 4.22
N GLY A 121 -13.94 -0.05 4.64
CA GLY A 121 -14.98 -0.25 5.65
C GLY A 121 -16.31 -0.71 5.04
N LYS A 122 -17.10 -1.47 5.81
CA LYS A 122 -18.51 -1.75 5.47
C LYS A 122 -19.30 -0.43 5.43
N ASN A 123 -20.28 -0.33 4.53
CA ASN A 123 -21.16 0.83 4.40
C ASN A 123 -20.42 2.17 4.30
N ASN A 124 -19.23 2.19 3.67
CA ASN A 124 -18.50 3.43 3.52
C ASN A 124 -19.22 4.33 2.50
N MET A 125 -19.39 5.60 2.85
CA MET A 125 -20.08 6.61 2.01
C MET A 125 -19.45 6.80 0.62
N TYR A 126 -18.19 6.37 0.47
CA TYR A 126 -17.40 6.50 -0.76
C TYR A 126 -17.57 5.31 -1.70
N HIS A 127 -18.34 4.29 -1.31
CA HIS A 127 -18.61 3.08 -2.10
C HIS A 127 -17.33 2.39 -2.60
N LEU A 128 -16.33 2.30 -1.70
CA LEU A 128 -15.04 1.66 -1.96
C LEU A 128 -15.05 0.17 -1.59
N PRO A 129 -14.28 -0.68 -2.29
CA PRO A 129 -13.48 -0.34 -3.47
C PRO A 129 -14.33 -0.06 -4.71
N ASN A 130 -13.82 0.77 -5.59
CA ASN A 130 -14.48 1.04 -6.85
C ASN A 130 -14.46 -0.21 -7.75
N ILE A 131 -15.60 -0.49 -8.40
CA ILE A 131 -15.77 -1.68 -9.24
C ILE A 131 -14.77 -1.77 -10.40
N GLU A 132 -14.32 -0.63 -10.96
CA GLU A 132 -13.31 -0.64 -12.03
C GLU A 132 -11.95 -1.11 -11.53
N VAL A 133 -11.57 -0.75 -10.29
CA VAL A 133 -10.32 -1.20 -9.68
C VAL A 133 -10.37 -2.71 -9.46
N VAL A 134 -11.49 -3.21 -8.93
CA VAL A 134 -11.72 -4.66 -8.75
C VAL A 134 -11.63 -5.39 -10.09
N LYS A 135 -12.28 -4.87 -11.15
CA LYS A 135 -12.23 -5.47 -12.49
C LYS A 135 -10.81 -5.50 -13.08
N ARG A 136 -9.99 -4.46 -12.87
CA ARG A 136 -8.58 -4.45 -13.32
C ARG A 136 -7.77 -5.56 -12.63
N LEU A 137 -7.92 -5.69 -11.31
CA LEU A 137 -7.26 -6.74 -10.52
C LEU A 137 -7.72 -8.16 -10.92
N GLN A 138 -9.02 -8.35 -11.16
CA GLN A 138 -9.57 -9.63 -11.63
C GLN A 138 -9.06 -10.01 -13.02
N ARG A 139 -8.89 -9.03 -13.93
CA ARG A 139 -8.41 -9.28 -15.30
C ARG A 139 -7.01 -9.90 -15.32
N ILE A 140 -6.14 -9.51 -14.39
CA ILE A 140 -4.80 -10.09 -14.24
C ILE A 140 -4.77 -11.31 -13.31
N ARG A 141 -5.96 -11.82 -12.93
CA ARG A 141 -6.15 -13.00 -12.05
C ARG A 141 -5.58 -12.82 -10.65
N SER A 142 -5.58 -11.59 -10.12
CA SER A 142 -5.21 -11.34 -8.72
C SER A 142 -6.24 -11.93 -7.78
N ARG A 143 -5.78 -12.60 -6.71
CA ARG A 143 -6.66 -13.01 -5.60
C ARG A 143 -6.94 -11.79 -4.73
N ILE A 144 -8.19 -11.34 -4.72
CA ILE A 144 -8.59 -10.12 -4.02
C ILE A 144 -9.13 -10.47 -2.64
N TYR A 145 -8.59 -9.83 -1.59
CA TYR A 145 -9.17 -9.85 -0.25
C TYR A 145 -9.50 -8.43 0.17
N ASN A 146 -10.71 -8.24 0.67
CA ASN A 146 -11.25 -6.95 1.04
C ASN A 146 -11.71 -6.98 2.49
N SER A 147 -11.15 -6.13 3.34
CA SER A 147 -11.44 -6.16 4.78
C SER A 147 -12.93 -5.96 5.11
N GLN A 148 -13.70 -5.29 4.24
CA GLN A 148 -15.14 -5.13 4.45
C GLN A 148 -15.89 -6.48 4.38
N GLN A 149 -15.37 -7.46 3.63
CA GLN A 149 -15.96 -8.79 3.44
C GLN A 149 -15.22 -9.85 4.27
N ASN A 150 -13.88 -9.77 4.29
CA ASN A 150 -12.98 -10.77 4.83
C ASN A 150 -12.48 -10.47 6.25
N GLY A 151 -12.86 -9.33 6.85
CA GLY A 151 -12.39 -8.93 8.17
C GLY A 151 -10.87 -8.73 8.19
N GLN A 152 -10.23 -9.24 9.24
CA GLN A 152 -8.77 -9.34 9.28
C GLN A 152 -8.30 -10.39 8.29
N VAL A 153 -7.28 -10.01 7.49
CA VAL A 153 -6.59 -10.90 6.56
C VAL A 153 -5.14 -11.03 7.01
N THR A 154 -4.72 -12.25 7.29
CA THR A 154 -3.34 -12.60 7.63
C THR A 154 -2.75 -13.38 6.47
N ILE A 155 -1.54 -13.00 6.03
CA ILE A 155 -0.80 -13.76 5.02
C ILE A 155 0.50 -14.26 5.65
N ASP A 156 0.69 -15.57 5.58
CA ASP A 156 1.93 -16.21 5.98
C ASP A 156 2.94 -16.12 4.82
N LEU A 157 4.07 -15.46 5.06
CA LEU A 157 5.12 -15.27 4.06
C LEU A 157 6.08 -16.47 3.98
N ASP A 158 6.11 -17.32 5.00
CA ASP A 158 6.92 -18.54 5.05
C ASP A 158 6.18 -19.74 4.42
N ASP A 159 4.85 -19.80 4.57
CA ASP A 159 4.02 -20.88 4.01
C ASP A 159 3.35 -20.50 2.68
N ASN A 160 4.14 -20.34 1.61
CA ASN A 160 3.65 -20.18 0.22
C ASN A 160 2.54 -19.13 0.02
N LEU A 161 2.51 -18.05 0.81
CA LEU A 161 1.47 -17.03 0.79
C LEU A 161 0.09 -17.58 1.18
N LYS A 162 0.03 -18.50 2.14
CA LYS A 162 -1.21 -18.98 2.76
C LYS A 162 -1.95 -17.79 3.37
N VAL A 163 -3.25 -17.74 3.14
CA VAL A 163 -4.10 -16.64 3.59
C VAL A 163 -5.15 -17.16 4.55
N ASP A 164 -5.18 -16.59 5.75
CA ASP A 164 -6.24 -16.78 6.72
C ASP A 164 -7.08 -15.51 6.81
N SER A 165 -8.41 -15.65 6.76
CA SER A 165 -9.31 -14.50 6.86
C SER A 165 -10.56 -14.78 7.69
N ASN A 166 -10.91 -13.85 8.56
CA ASN A 166 -12.11 -13.92 9.38
C ASN A 166 -13.29 -13.36 8.58
N SER A 167 -13.84 -14.17 7.69
CA SER A 167 -15.08 -13.82 6.99
C SER A 167 -16.18 -13.62 8.04
N TYR A 168 -16.86 -12.46 7.99
CA TYR A 168 -18.07 -12.26 8.78
C TYR A 168 -19.14 -13.23 8.24
N ARG A 169 -19.28 -14.41 8.85
CA ARG A 169 -20.38 -15.35 8.53
C ARG A 169 -21.71 -14.70 8.92
N ASN A 170 -22.60 -14.57 7.92
CA ASN A 170 -24.05 -14.33 7.99
C ASN A 170 -24.57 -13.04 8.65
N ALA A 171 -24.94 -12.07 7.82
CA ALA A 171 -26.27 -11.47 7.93
C ALA A 171 -27.01 -11.76 6.62
N SER A 172 -28.02 -12.62 6.74
CA SER A 172 -28.99 -13.00 5.73
C SER A 172 -29.72 -11.79 5.13
N GLY A 173 -29.94 -11.83 3.81
CA GLY A 173 -31.01 -11.09 3.12
C GLY A 173 -30.80 -9.59 2.96
N LEU A 174 -30.57 -9.16 1.72
CA LEU A 174 -31.49 -8.37 0.90
C LEU A 174 -31.00 -8.40 -0.56
#